data_AF-A0A0D5CN52-F1
#
_entry.id   AF-A0A0D5CN52-F1
#
_cell.length_a   1.000
_cell.length_b   1.000
_cell.length_c   1.000
_cell.angle_alpha   90.00
_cell.angle_beta   90.00
_cell.angle_gamma   90.00
#
_symmetry.space_group_name_H-M   'P 1'
#
loop_
_entity.id
_entity.type
_entity.pdbx_description
1 polymer ?
#
loop_
_entity_poly.entity_id
_entity_poly.type
_entity_poly.pdbx_seq_one_letter_code
_entity_poly.pdbx_strand_id
1 'polypeptide(L)'
;MLDSLTGSDEDSTPDTDEDTQLVIDVYGAYETARSAARHAIENGQPADDAASEMAPAKEWAVMNASWIGLFPVQGALCGAVETLLDQDVAAHAVDPAPDPGAGGWTDAAHDHATAVRWVTEALERNSDARDIDLMVAETLEGPGLTGDLRIRELVVEIIDVASSAANSCRDAL
;
A
#
# COMPACT_ATOMS: atom_id res chain seq x y z
N MET A 1 24.31 64.37 30.62
CA MET A 1 23.53 63.76 31.72
C MET A 1 22.25 63.21 31.14
N LEU A 2 22.24 61.90 30.84
CA LEU A 2 21.30 60.90 31.37
C LEU A 2 21.61 59.59 30.65
N ASP A 3 21.91 58.58 31.46
CA ASP A 3 22.32 57.22 31.12
C ASP A 3 21.15 56.31 30.72
N SER A 4 21.50 55.28 29.96
CA SER A 4 21.02 53.88 30.02
C SER A 4 19.53 53.53 29.89
N LEU A 5 19.22 52.80 28.81
CA LEU A 5 18.36 51.59 28.78
C LEU A 5 19.00 50.62 27.77
N THR A 6 19.95 49.76 28.17
CA THR A 6 19.78 48.31 28.39
C THR A 6 18.94 47.61 27.32
N GLY A 7 19.59 46.75 26.54
CA GLY A 7 18.94 45.84 25.62
C GLY A 7 18.18 44.71 26.33
N SER A 8 17.32 44.05 25.57
CA SER A 8 16.85 42.69 25.82
C SER A 8 16.51 42.09 24.47
N ASP A 9 17.29 41.08 24.09
CA ASP A 9 16.90 40.09 23.09
C ASP A 9 15.61 39.43 23.60
N GLU A 10 14.52 39.61 22.87
CA GLU A 10 13.36 38.72 22.98
C GLU A 10 13.13 38.11 21.60
N ASP A 11 13.79 36.96 21.46
CA ASP A 11 13.23 35.70 20.97
C ASP A 11 12.49 35.77 19.63
N SER A 12 13.26 35.52 18.59
CA SER A 12 12.77 34.99 17.32
C SER A 12 12.07 33.64 17.56
N THR A 13 10.75 33.64 17.72
CA THR A 13 9.94 32.49 17.33
C THR A 13 9.37 32.78 15.94
N PRO A 14 9.88 32.15 14.87
CA PRO A 14 9.07 32.06 13.68
C PRO A 14 7.86 31.20 14.05
N ASP A 15 6.67 31.78 13.95
CA ASP A 15 5.41 31.02 13.87
C ASP A 15 5.50 30.13 12.62
N THR A 16 6.12 28.96 12.75
CA THR A 16 6.03 27.86 11.79
C THR A 16 4.98 26.88 12.28
N ASP A 17 3.77 27.38 12.50
CA ASP A 17 2.59 26.63 12.09
C ASP A 17 2.42 26.92 10.58
N GLU A 18 3.38 26.44 9.78
CA GLU A 18 3.06 26.13 8.39
C GLU A 18 2.05 24.98 8.49
N ASP A 19 0.76 25.36 8.45
CA ASP A 19 -0.33 24.54 7.92
C ASP A 19 0.13 24.03 6.54
N THR A 20 0.98 23.01 6.58
CA THR A 20 1.50 22.34 5.42
C THR A 20 0.35 21.46 4.98
N GLN A 21 -0.58 22.07 4.25
CA GLN A 21 -1.68 21.36 3.64
C GLN A 21 -1.05 20.32 2.71
N LEU A 22 -1.01 19.07 3.17
CA LEU A 22 -0.42 17.97 2.41
C LEU A 22 -1.28 17.78 1.16
N VAL A 23 -0.82 18.32 0.03
CA VAL A 23 -1.45 18.09 -1.27
C VAL A 23 -1.01 16.70 -1.72
N ILE A 24 -1.85 15.69 -1.48
CA ILE A 24 -1.61 14.34 -1.97
C ILE A 24 -1.95 14.31 -3.46
N ASP A 25 -0.94 14.12 -4.30
CA ASP A 25 -1.16 13.76 -5.71
C ASP A 25 -1.68 12.33 -5.78
N VAL A 26 -3.01 12.22 -5.84
CA VAL A 26 -3.72 10.95 -5.80
C VAL A 26 -3.36 10.05 -6.98
N TYR A 27 -3.25 10.62 -8.18
CA TYR A 27 -2.86 9.86 -9.37
C TYR A 27 -1.38 9.49 -9.33
N GLY A 28 -0.53 10.41 -8.84
CA GLY A 28 0.87 10.13 -8.57
C GLY A 28 1.07 8.98 -7.58
N ALA A 29 0.29 8.93 -6.50
CA ALA A 29 0.35 7.85 -5.50
C ALA A 29 -0.03 6.48 -6.11
N TYR A 30 -1.05 6.44 -6.98
CA TYR A 30 -1.43 5.25 -7.73
C TYR A 30 -0.30 4.77 -8.64
N GLU A 31 0.22 5.63 -9.53
CA GLU A 31 1.23 5.22 -10.51
C GLU A 31 2.58 4.89 -9.84
N THR A 32 2.96 5.60 -8.78
CA THR A 32 4.14 5.27 -7.99
C THR A 32 4.00 3.88 -7.36
N ALA A 33 2.87 3.58 -6.73
CA ALA A 33 2.64 2.27 -6.13
C ALA A 33 2.61 1.14 -7.18
N ARG A 34 1.97 1.39 -8.32
CA ARG A 34 1.97 0.46 -9.48
C ARG A 34 3.36 0.18 -9.98
N SER A 35 4.14 1.23 -10.27
CA SER A 35 5.51 1.07 -10.77
C SER A 35 6.44 0.39 -9.76
N ALA A 36 6.33 0.73 -8.47
CA ALA A 36 7.18 0.14 -7.44
C ALA A 36 6.81 -1.32 -7.17
N ALA A 37 5.52 -1.69 -7.19
CA ALA A 37 5.12 -3.10 -7.09
C ALA A 37 5.68 -3.94 -8.26
N ARG A 38 5.55 -3.44 -9.51
CA ARG A 38 6.14 -4.10 -10.68
C ARG A 38 7.65 -4.28 -10.50
N HIS A 39 8.35 -3.20 -10.16
CA HIS A 39 9.78 -3.21 -9.96
C HIS A 39 10.19 -4.23 -8.89
N ALA A 40 9.48 -4.26 -7.76
CA ALA A 40 9.79 -5.15 -6.66
C ALA A 40 9.65 -6.63 -7.05
N ILE A 41 8.57 -7.00 -7.73
CA ILE A 41 8.32 -8.38 -8.16
C ILE A 41 9.30 -8.81 -9.26
N GLU A 42 9.58 -7.93 -10.22
CA GLU A 42 10.53 -8.20 -11.31
C GLU A 42 11.96 -8.37 -10.80
N ASN A 43 12.36 -7.64 -9.76
CA ASN A 43 13.74 -7.59 -9.27
C ASN A 43 13.94 -8.32 -7.94
N GLY A 44 12.88 -8.89 -7.35
CA GLY A 44 12.94 -9.56 -6.05
C GLY A 44 13.30 -8.60 -4.90
N GLN A 45 12.85 -7.34 -4.97
CA GLN A 45 13.03 -6.37 -3.88
C GLN A 45 12.11 -6.75 -2.70
N PRO A 46 12.58 -6.65 -1.45
CA PRO A 46 11.72 -6.83 -0.28
C PRO A 46 10.53 -5.86 -0.30
N ALA A 47 9.31 -6.35 0.00
CA ALA A 47 8.10 -5.54 -0.07
C ALA A 47 8.10 -4.34 0.88
N ASP A 48 8.66 -4.50 2.09
CA ASP A 48 8.82 -3.40 3.05
C ASP A 48 9.72 -2.28 2.52
N ASP A 49 10.78 -2.63 1.78
CA ASP A 49 11.69 -1.65 1.17
C ASP A 49 10.96 -0.93 0.04
N ALA A 50 10.24 -1.66 -0.82
CA ALA A 50 9.43 -1.07 -1.89
C ALA A 50 8.37 -0.11 -1.35
N ALA A 51 7.63 -0.50 -0.31
CA ALA A 51 6.63 0.36 0.33
C ALA A 51 7.25 1.60 1.00
N SER A 52 8.48 1.49 1.51
CA SER A 52 9.20 2.62 2.11
C SER A 52 9.70 3.63 1.07
N GLU A 53 9.99 3.18 -0.15
CA GLU A 53 10.36 4.04 -1.28
C GLU A 53 9.14 4.75 -1.90
N MET A 54 7.94 4.16 -1.79
CA MET A 54 6.70 4.76 -2.30
C MET A 54 6.29 6.02 -1.54
N ALA A 55 6.42 6.03 -0.21
CA ALA A 55 6.09 7.17 0.62
C ALA A 55 6.76 7.11 2.01
N PRO A 56 7.09 8.27 2.63
CA PRO A 56 7.58 8.32 4.00
C PRO A 56 6.46 7.98 5.01
N ALA A 57 6.86 7.52 6.21
CA ALA A 57 5.94 7.10 7.27
C ALA A 57 4.85 8.14 7.65
N LYS A 58 5.17 9.44 7.57
CA LYS A 58 4.20 10.51 7.84
C LYS A 58 3.09 10.59 6.79
N GLU A 59 3.41 10.34 5.53
CA GLU A 59 2.44 10.34 4.44
C GLU A 59 1.56 9.08 4.50
N TRP A 60 2.15 7.93 4.83
CA TRP A 60 1.39 6.70 5.12
C TRP A 60 0.37 6.89 6.25
N ALA A 61 0.75 7.58 7.33
CA ALA A 61 -0.17 7.87 8.42
C ALA A 61 -1.38 8.72 7.98
N VAL A 62 -1.18 9.69 7.07
CA VAL A 62 -2.26 10.51 6.51
C VAL A 62 -3.14 9.69 5.56
N MET A 63 -2.53 8.83 4.74
CA MET A 63 -3.25 7.94 3.84
C MET A 63 -4.13 6.94 4.61
N ASN A 64 -3.62 6.32 5.67
CA ASN A 64 -4.40 5.42 6.54
C ASN A 64 -5.63 6.11 7.15
N ALA A 65 -5.53 7.40 7.45
CA ALA A 65 -6.62 8.17 8.05
C ALA A 65 -7.65 8.71 7.03
N SER A 66 -7.50 8.42 5.73
CA SER A 66 -8.36 8.98 4.68
C SER A 66 -8.72 7.98 3.58
N TRP A 67 -9.87 8.19 2.95
CA TRP A 67 -10.31 7.39 1.79
C TRP A 67 -9.37 7.47 0.58
N ILE A 68 -8.52 8.50 0.52
CA ILE A 68 -7.45 8.67 -0.48
C ILE A 68 -6.35 7.60 -0.32
N GLY A 69 -6.25 6.95 0.84
CA GLY A 69 -5.29 5.87 1.06
C GLY A 69 -5.48 4.63 0.18
N LEU A 70 -6.62 4.50 -0.52
CA LEU A 70 -6.88 3.35 -1.38
C LEU A 70 -6.10 3.38 -2.70
N PHE A 71 -5.73 4.55 -3.19
CA PHE A 71 -5.03 4.68 -4.48
C PHE A 71 -3.68 3.95 -4.52
N PRO A 72 -2.83 4.04 -3.47
CA PRO A 72 -1.66 3.17 -3.36
C PRO A 72 -1.97 1.67 -3.40
N VAL A 73 -3.05 1.22 -2.74
CA VAL A 73 -3.46 -0.20 -2.74
C VAL A 73 -3.85 -0.64 -4.14
N GLN A 74 -4.68 0.14 -4.81
CA GLN A 74 -5.12 -0.11 -6.18
C GLN A 74 -3.94 -0.13 -7.14
N GLY A 75 -3.02 0.83 -6.99
CA GLY A 75 -1.79 0.90 -7.78
C GLY A 75 -0.93 -0.33 -7.60
N ALA A 76 -0.61 -0.69 -6.35
CA ALA A 76 0.20 -1.87 -6.03
C ALA A 76 -0.42 -3.16 -6.57
N LEU A 77 -1.74 -3.33 -6.41
CA LEU A 77 -2.46 -4.49 -6.92
C LEU A 77 -2.46 -4.55 -8.45
N CYS A 78 -2.67 -3.42 -9.13
CA CYS A 78 -2.58 -3.34 -10.58
C CYS A 78 -1.17 -3.69 -11.07
N GLY A 79 -0.13 -3.15 -10.43
CA GLY A 79 1.25 -3.46 -10.78
C GLY A 79 1.57 -4.94 -10.58
N ALA A 80 1.12 -5.51 -9.46
CA ALA A 80 1.29 -6.93 -9.19
C ALA A 80 0.62 -7.81 -10.24
N VAL A 81 -0.66 -7.58 -10.53
CA VAL A 81 -1.43 -8.38 -11.49
C VAL A 81 -0.84 -8.27 -12.90
N GLU A 82 -0.48 -7.07 -13.34
CA GLU A 82 0.20 -6.87 -14.63
C GLU A 82 1.49 -7.67 -14.73
N THR A 83 2.36 -7.58 -13.72
CA THR A 83 3.62 -8.32 -13.72
C THR A 83 3.41 -9.84 -13.69
N LEU A 84 2.44 -10.33 -12.93
CA LEU A 84 2.12 -11.76 -12.87
C LEU A 84 1.57 -12.28 -14.21
N LEU A 85 0.66 -11.53 -14.85
CA LEU A 85 0.14 -11.87 -16.18
C LEU A 85 1.23 -11.80 -17.25
N ASP A 86 2.10 -10.79 -17.21
CA ASP A 86 3.26 -10.67 -18.11
C ASP A 86 4.24 -11.87 -17.96
N GLN A 87 4.27 -12.50 -16.77
CA GLN A 87 5.06 -13.69 -16.46
C GLN A 87 4.30 -15.01 -16.65
N ASP A 88 3.08 -14.99 -17.17
CA ASP A 88 2.20 -16.16 -17.37
C ASP A 88 1.91 -16.92 -16.06
N VAL A 89 1.87 -16.20 -14.93
CA VAL A 89 1.54 -16.77 -13.61
C VAL A 89 0.03 -16.89 -13.48
N ALA A 90 -0.44 -18.12 -13.28
CA ALA A 90 -1.85 -18.41 -13.07
C ALA A 90 -2.27 -18.28 -11.59
N ALA A 91 -3.55 -18.03 -11.34
CA ALA A 91 -4.12 -17.83 -10.01
C ALA A 91 -3.80 -18.98 -9.01
N HIS A 92 -3.69 -20.23 -9.48
CA HIS A 92 -3.37 -21.37 -8.61
C HIS A 92 -1.93 -21.38 -8.08
N ALA A 93 -1.06 -20.51 -8.58
CA ALA A 93 0.29 -20.29 -8.05
C ALA A 93 0.30 -19.35 -6.85
N VAL A 94 -0.82 -18.69 -6.55
CA VAL A 94 -0.98 -17.88 -5.33
C VAL A 94 -1.28 -18.81 -4.17
N ASP A 95 -0.42 -18.81 -3.16
CA ASP A 95 -0.61 -19.66 -1.97
C ASP A 95 -1.90 -19.25 -1.22
N PRO A 96 -2.72 -20.23 -0.79
CA PRO A 96 -3.95 -19.93 -0.08
C PRO A 96 -3.66 -19.34 1.30
N ALA A 97 -4.50 -18.40 1.71
CA ALA A 97 -4.42 -17.81 3.04
C ALA A 97 -4.61 -18.89 4.14
N PRO A 98 -3.89 -18.79 5.27
CA PRO A 98 -4.04 -19.73 6.38
C PRO A 98 -5.44 -19.65 7.03
N ASP A 99 -5.96 -20.79 7.49
CA ASP A 99 -7.26 -20.87 8.16
C ASP A 99 -7.23 -20.07 9.48
N PRO A 100 -8.22 -19.19 9.74
CA PRO A 100 -8.33 -18.44 10.99
C PRO A 100 -8.21 -19.27 12.28
N GLY A 101 -8.63 -20.53 12.24
CA GLY A 101 -8.83 -21.32 13.44
C GLY A 101 -9.80 -20.67 14.43
N ALA A 102 -9.84 -21.19 15.67
CA ALA A 102 -10.80 -20.76 16.69
C ALA A 102 -10.53 -19.38 17.31
N GLY A 103 -9.36 -18.77 17.04
CA GLY A 103 -8.94 -17.49 17.60
C GLY A 103 -9.36 -16.26 16.79
N GLY A 104 -9.90 -16.45 15.58
CA GLY A 104 -10.11 -15.37 14.63
C GLY A 104 -8.79 -14.87 14.02
N TRP A 105 -8.87 -13.87 13.14
CA TRP A 105 -7.69 -13.29 12.50
C TRP A 105 -7.08 -12.18 13.34
N THR A 106 -5.75 -12.23 13.47
CA THR A 106 -4.95 -11.04 13.77
C THR A 106 -5.03 -10.08 12.59
N ASP A 107 -4.82 -8.78 12.81
CA ASP A 107 -4.82 -7.79 11.72
C ASP A 107 -3.87 -8.18 10.56
N ALA A 108 -2.68 -8.71 10.86
CA ALA A 108 -1.71 -9.14 9.83
C ALA A 108 -2.22 -10.33 9.00
N ALA A 109 -2.87 -11.29 9.66
CA ALA A 109 -3.53 -12.40 8.97
C ALA A 109 -4.71 -11.91 8.11
N HIS A 110 -5.38 -10.83 8.52
CA HIS A 110 -6.46 -10.22 7.74
C HIS A 110 -5.96 -9.50 6.49
N ASP A 111 -4.87 -8.74 6.62
CA ASP A 111 -4.26 -8.05 5.48
C ASP A 111 -3.70 -9.06 4.48
N HIS A 112 -2.95 -10.06 4.96
CA HIS A 112 -2.41 -11.13 4.13
C HIS A 112 -3.51 -11.87 3.35
N ALA A 113 -4.56 -12.29 4.04
CA ALA A 113 -5.64 -13.02 3.39
C ALA A 113 -6.47 -12.14 2.44
N THR A 114 -6.57 -10.84 2.72
CA THR A 114 -7.17 -9.87 1.79
C THR A 114 -6.32 -9.74 0.53
N ALA A 115 -5.00 -9.63 0.67
CA ALA A 115 -4.06 -9.61 -0.45
C ALA A 115 -4.14 -10.90 -1.29
N VAL A 116 -4.10 -12.08 -0.67
CA VAL A 116 -4.28 -13.38 -1.36
C VAL A 116 -5.58 -13.41 -2.16
N ARG A 117 -6.70 -13.05 -1.53
CA ARG A 117 -8.00 -13.03 -2.20
C ARG A 117 -7.98 -12.10 -3.42
N TRP A 118 -7.53 -10.87 -3.26
CA TRP A 118 -7.54 -9.88 -4.33
C TRP A 118 -6.61 -10.24 -5.49
N VAL A 119 -5.39 -10.70 -5.20
CA VAL A 119 -4.46 -11.13 -6.26
C VAL A 119 -5.03 -12.33 -7.01
N THR A 120 -5.56 -13.33 -6.29
CA THR A 120 -6.18 -14.52 -6.91
C THR A 120 -7.36 -14.13 -7.79
N GLU A 121 -8.30 -13.35 -7.27
CA GLU A 121 -9.52 -12.94 -7.97
C GLU A 121 -9.21 -12.09 -9.21
N ALA A 122 -8.24 -11.17 -9.11
CA ALA A 122 -7.81 -10.36 -10.25
C ALA A 122 -7.15 -11.22 -11.34
N LEU A 123 -6.35 -12.22 -10.99
CA LEU A 123 -5.77 -13.15 -11.96
C LEU A 123 -6.83 -14.06 -12.61
N GLU A 124 -7.78 -14.58 -11.84
CA GLU A 124 -8.87 -15.42 -12.37
C GLU A 124 -9.73 -14.68 -13.39
N ARG A 125 -9.95 -13.37 -13.16
CA ARG A 125 -10.74 -12.50 -14.03
C ARG A 125 -9.93 -11.89 -15.17
N ASN A 126 -8.60 -12.03 -15.16
CA ASN A 126 -7.70 -11.27 -16.04
C ASN A 126 -8.00 -9.75 -15.97
N SER A 127 -8.14 -9.27 -14.73
CA SER A 127 -8.64 -7.94 -14.41
C SER A 127 -7.72 -6.83 -14.89
N ASP A 128 -8.31 -5.80 -15.50
CA ASP A 128 -7.63 -4.55 -15.78
C ASP A 128 -7.74 -3.57 -14.59
N ALA A 129 -7.14 -2.38 -14.73
CA ALA A 129 -7.16 -1.35 -13.69
C ALA A 129 -8.58 -0.94 -13.24
N ARG A 130 -9.57 -0.99 -14.14
CA ARG A 130 -10.96 -0.64 -13.82
C ARG A 130 -11.63 -1.76 -13.03
N ASP A 131 -11.38 -3.00 -13.39
CA ASP A 131 -11.90 -4.15 -12.64
C ASP A 131 -11.33 -4.17 -11.22
N ILE A 132 -10.04 -3.84 -11.07
CA ILE A 132 -9.37 -3.74 -9.77
C ILE A 132 -9.97 -2.62 -8.91
N ASP A 133 -10.23 -1.44 -9.48
CA ASP A 133 -10.87 -0.32 -8.78
C ASP A 133 -12.23 -0.73 -8.19
N LEU A 134 -13.06 -1.38 -9.02
CA LEU A 134 -14.37 -1.90 -8.61
C LEU A 134 -14.25 -2.98 -7.52
N MET A 135 -13.32 -3.93 -7.67
CA MET A 135 -13.11 -5.00 -6.70
C MET A 135 -12.69 -4.47 -5.33
N VAL A 136 -11.77 -3.50 -5.30
CA VAL A 136 -11.34 -2.85 -4.06
C VAL A 136 -12.50 -2.09 -3.44
N ALA A 137 -13.26 -1.31 -4.22
CA ALA A 137 -14.41 -0.57 -3.71
C ALA A 137 -15.50 -1.50 -3.11
N GLU A 138 -15.90 -2.56 -3.82
CA GLU A 138 -16.91 -3.53 -3.36
C GLU A 138 -16.48 -4.23 -2.06
N THR A 139 -15.19 -4.54 -1.95
CA THR A 139 -14.64 -5.21 -0.76
C THR A 139 -14.75 -4.33 0.49
N LEU A 140 -14.56 -3.02 0.34
CA LEU A 140 -14.59 -2.06 1.44
C LEU A 140 -16.00 -1.72 1.93
N GLU A 141 -17.00 -1.91 1.09
CA GLU A 141 -18.41 -1.81 1.49
C GLU A 141 -18.89 -3.05 2.28
N GLY A 142 -18.05 -4.09 2.37
CA GLY A 142 -18.33 -5.32 3.09
C GLY A 142 -18.19 -5.22 4.62
N PRO A 143 -18.93 -6.07 5.38
CA PRO A 143 -18.79 -6.14 6.83
C PRO A 143 -17.38 -6.64 7.22
N GLY A 144 -16.63 -5.83 7.96
CA GLY A 144 -15.30 -6.19 8.48
C GLY A 144 -14.16 -5.25 8.10
N LEU A 145 -14.34 -4.38 7.09
CA LEU A 145 -13.33 -3.42 6.65
C LEU A 145 -13.66 -1.96 7.03
N THR A 146 -14.73 -1.76 7.81
CA THR A 146 -15.01 -0.50 8.51
C THR A 146 -14.10 -0.36 9.72
N GLY A 147 -12.80 -0.16 9.48
CA GLY A 147 -11.75 0.06 10.46
C GLY A 147 -10.56 0.72 9.78
N ASP A 148 -9.62 1.30 10.56
CA ASP A 148 -8.39 1.91 10.04
C ASP A 148 -7.65 0.92 9.13
N LEU A 149 -7.85 1.04 7.81
CA LEU A 149 -7.13 0.23 6.84
C LEU A 149 -5.65 0.54 7.01
N ARG A 150 -4.88 -0.53 7.22
CA ARG A 150 -3.43 -0.46 7.32
C ARG A 150 -2.88 -0.47 5.89
N ILE A 151 -3.04 0.66 5.19
CA ILE A 151 -2.78 0.78 3.74
C ILE A 151 -1.36 0.33 3.41
N ARG A 152 -0.38 0.79 4.18
CA ARG A 152 1.02 0.40 3.99
C ARG A 152 1.18 -1.11 4.11
N GLU A 153 0.66 -1.69 5.18
CA GLU A 153 0.74 -3.13 5.46
C GLU A 153 0.06 -3.94 4.36
N LEU A 154 -1.11 -3.49 3.88
CA LEU A 154 -1.81 -4.16 2.79
C LEU A 154 -1.04 -4.06 1.45
N VAL A 155 -0.39 -2.93 1.17
CA VAL A 155 0.51 -2.79 0.02
C VAL A 155 1.69 -3.76 0.12
N VAL A 156 2.30 -3.89 1.30
CA VAL A 156 3.38 -4.85 1.57
C VAL A 156 2.90 -6.27 1.29
N GLU A 157 1.77 -6.67 1.85
CA GLU A 157 1.21 -8.01 1.65
C GLU A 157 0.87 -8.32 0.19
N ILE A 158 0.37 -7.34 -0.58
CA ILE A 158 0.14 -7.51 -2.03
C ILE A 158 1.43 -7.82 -2.77
N ILE A 159 2.51 -7.08 -2.48
CA ILE A 159 3.81 -7.28 -3.12
C ILE A 159 4.42 -8.62 -2.72
N ASP A 160 4.33 -8.99 -1.44
CA ASP A 160 4.87 -10.25 -0.92
C ASP A 160 4.15 -11.47 -1.51
N VAL A 161 2.81 -11.45 -1.53
CA VAL A 161 1.99 -12.51 -2.13
C VAL A 161 2.33 -12.68 -3.62
N ALA A 162 2.38 -11.57 -4.36
CA ALA A 162 2.70 -11.61 -5.78
C ALA A 162 4.14 -12.07 -6.04
N SER A 163 5.10 -11.61 -5.24
CA SER A 163 6.50 -12.04 -5.34
C SER A 163 6.66 -13.53 -5.07
N SER A 164 5.94 -14.06 -4.07
CA SER A 164 5.91 -15.50 -3.78
C SER A 164 5.36 -16.29 -4.97
N ALA A 165 4.21 -15.87 -5.53
CA ALA A 165 3.60 -16.53 -6.68
C ALA A 165 4.52 -16.51 -7.92
N ALA A 166 5.15 -15.38 -8.20
CA ALA A 166 6.13 -15.23 -9.28
C ALA A 166 7.33 -16.18 -9.12
N ASN A 167 7.87 -16.30 -7.90
CA ASN A 167 9.00 -17.17 -7.62
C ASN A 167 8.63 -18.66 -7.68
N SER A 168 7.49 -19.05 -7.10
CA SER A 168 6.98 -20.43 -7.16
C SER A 168 6.78 -20.92 -8.60
N CYS A 169 6.33 -20.04 -9.50
CA CYS A 169 6.18 -20.36 -10.91
C CYS A 169 7.54 -20.57 -11.62
N ARG A 170 8.58 -19.79 -11.26
CA ARG A 170 9.93 -19.95 -11.82
C ARG A 170 10.58 -21.26 -11.39
N ASP A 171 10.40 -21.65 -10.13
CA ASP A 171 10.97 -22.90 -9.59
C ASP A 171 10.29 -24.16 -10.15
N ALA A 172 9.11 -24.03 -10.76
CA ALA A 172 8.37 -25.14 -11.37
C ALA A 172 8.75 -25.43 -12.85
N LEU A 173 9.57 -24.57 -13.48
CA LEU A 173 10.05 -24.68 -14.86
C LEU A 173 11.42 -25.38 -14.97
#